data_AF-A0AAG5DIA8-F1
#
_entry.id   AF-A0AAG5DIA8-F1
#
_cell.length_a   1.000
_cell.length_b   1.000
_cell.length_c   1.000
_cell.angle_alpha   90.00
_cell.angle_beta   90.00
_cell.angle_gamma   90.00
#
_symmetry.space_group_name_H-M   'P 1'
#
loop_
_entity.id
_entity.type
_entity.pdbx_description
1 polymer ?
#
loop_
_entity_poly.entity_id
_entity_poly.type
_entity_poly.pdbx_seq_one_letter_code
_entity_poly.pdbx_strand_id
1 'polypeptide(L)' 'MDDRTIDTIFAGSMENLPPVSSKIVRIFTSSTFTDTTMERNNLMAKCYPRIKDYCREKHGLEFQVRF' A
#
# COMPACT_ATOMS: atom_id res chain seq x y z
N MET A 1 -6.80 20.94 0.47
CA MET A 1 -6.17 20.16 1.54
C MET A 1 -5.57 21.17 2.49
N ASP A 2 -6.09 21.25 3.72
CA ASP A 2 -5.59 22.15 4.76
C ASP A 2 -4.22 21.66 5.27
N ASP A 3 -3.27 22.56 5.53
CA ASP A 3 -1.94 22.23 6.11
C ASP A 3 -2.04 21.39 7.39
N ARG A 4 -3.09 21.62 8.19
CA ARG A 4 -3.36 20.87 9.43
C ARG A 4 -3.64 19.38 9.18
N THR A 5 -4.30 19.06 8.06
CA THR A 5 -4.58 17.66 7.68
C THR A 5 -3.31 16.94 7.27
N ILE A 6 -2.40 17.65 6.59
CA ILE A 6 -1.10 17.11 6.17
C ILE A 6 -0.23 16.79 7.39
N ASP A 7 -0.21 17.69 8.39
CA ASP A 7 0.51 17.47 9.64
C ASP A 7 -0.02 16.25 10.42
N THR A 8 -1.35 16.06 10.47
CA THR A 8 -1.94 14.88 11.13
C THR A 8 -1.62 13.57 10.40
N ILE A 9 -1.57 13.59 9.06
CA ILE A 9 -1.14 12.44 8.26
C ILE A 9 0.32 12.11 8.53
N PHE A 10 1.20 13.13 8.57
CA PHE A 10 2.62 12.93 8.89
C PHE A 10 2.84 12.47 10.33
N ALA A 11 1.96 12.85 11.26
CA ALA A 11 1.94 12.35 12.63
C ALA A 11 1.38 10.91 12.76
N GLY A 12 0.93 10.30 11.65
CA GLY A 12 0.43 8.93 11.62
C GLY A 12 -1.05 8.77 11.96
N SER A 13 -1.82 9.86 12.01
CA SER A 13 -3.27 9.79 12.24
C SER A 13 -3.99 9.29 10.98
N MET A 14 -4.79 8.23 11.16
CA MET A 14 -5.62 7.63 10.10
C MET A 14 -7.07 8.16 10.12
N GLU A 15 -7.38 9.13 10.97
CA GLU A 15 -8.72 9.72 11.10
C GLU A 15 -8.93 10.82 10.05
N ASN A 16 -10.11 10.83 9.41
CA ASN A 16 -10.51 11.85 8.41
C ASN A 16 -9.55 12.00 7.23
N LEU A 17 -8.99 10.88 6.73
CA LEU A 17 -8.22 10.88 5.49
C LEU A 17 -9.06 11.42 4.33
N PRO A 18 -8.54 12.36 3.52
CA PRO A 18 -9.27 12.91 2.39
C PRO A 18 -9.67 11.79 1.41
N PRO A 19 -10.85 11.89 0.78
CA PRO A 19 -11.31 10.89 -0.18
C PRO A 19 -10.30 10.76 -1.31
N VAL A 20 -9.74 9.55 -1.43
CA VAL A 20 -8.67 9.28 -2.39
C VAL A 20 -9.26 9.27 -3.80
N SER A 21 -8.88 10.25 -4.63
CA SER A 21 -9.27 10.29 -6.05
C SER A 21 -8.66 9.14 -6.86
N SER A 22 -7.53 8.60 -6.40
CA SER A 22 -6.79 7.54 -7.08
C SER A 22 -7.34 6.17 -6.72
N LYS A 23 -7.86 5.47 -7.73
CA LYS A 23 -8.42 4.12 -7.60
C LYS A 23 -7.37 3.01 -7.63
N ILE A 24 -6.07 3.33 -7.64
CA ILE A 24 -5.01 2.35 -7.86
C ILE A 24 -3.90 2.51 -6.81
N VAL A 25 -3.60 1.42 -6.10
CA VAL A 25 -2.43 1.28 -5.23
C VAL A 25 -1.36 0.52 -6.00
N ARG A 26 -0.21 1.15 -6.24
CA ARG A 26 0.91 0.53 -6.97
C ARG A 26 2.10 0.32 -6.03
N ILE A 27 2.57 -0.92 -5.92
CA ILE A 27 3.75 -1.30 -5.13
C ILE A 27 4.92 -1.61 -6.06
N PHE A 28 6.08 -1.05 -5.72
CA PHE A 28 7.38 -1.36 -6.33
C PHE A 28 8.26 -2.01 -5.28
N THR A 29 8.75 -3.21 -5.55
CA THR A 29 9.68 -3.91 -4.65
C THR A 29 11.04 -3.98 -5.30
N SER A 30 11.98 -3.19 -4.78
CA SER A 30 13.38 -3.26 -5.18
C SER A 30 14.13 -4.17 -4.21
N SER A 31 14.70 -5.26 -4.73
CA SER A 31 15.62 -6.13 -3.99
C SER A 31 16.57 -6.82 -4.96
N THR A 32 17.81 -7.04 -4.53
CA THR A 32 18.75 -7.91 -5.25
C THR A 32 18.19 -9.34 -5.21
N PHE A 33 18.18 -10.00 -6.38
CA PHE A 33 17.34 -11.18 -6.56
C PHE A 33 17.68 -12.35 -5.62
N THR A 34 18.94 -12.42 -5.17
CA THR A 34 19.52 -13.50 -4.38
C THR A 34 19.47 -13.26 -2.86
N ASP A 35 19.67 -12.03 -2.39
CA ASP A 35 19.86 -11.75 -0.95
C ASP A 35 18.58 -11.94 -0.13
N THR A 36 17.40 -11.61 -0.68
CA THR A 36 16.11 -11.64 0.05
C THR A 36 15.06 -12.52 -0.63
N THR A 37 15.49 -13.64 -1.20
CA THR A 37 14.62 -14.55 -1.96
C THR A 37 13.45 -15.04 -1.11
N MET A 38 13.71 -15.37 0.16
CA MET A 38 12.73 -15.95 1.06
C MET A 38 11.68 -14.92 1.48
N GLU A 39 12.10 -13.70 1.80
CA GLU A 39 11.26 -12.57 2.14
C GLU A 39 10.37 -12.17 0.96
N ARG A 40 10.95 -12.06 -0.25
CA ARG A 40 10.19 -11.74 -1.46
C ARG A 40 9.12 -12.78 -1.75
N ASN A 41 9.47 -14.07 -1.67
CA ASN A 41 8.51 -15.15 -1.89
C ASN A 41 7.38 -15.12 -0.86
N ASN A 42 7.71 -14.87 0.42
CA ASN A 42 6.72 -14.76 1.47
C ASN A 42 5.84 -13.50 1.31
N LEU A 43 6.42 -12.38 0.90
CA LEU A 43 5.72 -11.12 0.60
C LEU A 43 4.71 -11.31 -0.53
N MET A 44 5.11 -11.98 -1.61
CA MET A 44 4.25 -12.26 -2.76
C MET A 44 3.15 -13.27 -2.45
N ALA A 45 3.48 -14.32 -1.69
CA ALA A 45 2.54 -15.40 -1.39
C ALA A 45 1.53 -15.04 -0.29
N LYS A 46 1.94 -14.26 0.73
CA LYS A 46 1.10 -13.99 1.91
C LYS A 46 0.67 -12.54 2.03
N CYS A 47 1.55 -11.58 1.75
CA CYS A 47 1.25 -10.17 2.01
C CYS A 47 0.45 -9.53 0.88
N TYR A 48 0.84 -9.72 -0.39
CA TYR A 48 0.13 -9.14 -1.53
C TYR A 48 -1.35 -9.52 -1.63
N PRO A 49 -1.77 -10.78 -1.41
CA PRO A 49 -3.19 -11.12 -1.42
C PRO A 49 -3.96 -10.38 -0.33
N ARG A 50 -3.42 -10.32 0.88
CA ARG A 50 -4.06 -9.65 2.02
C ARG A 50 -4.18 -8.14 1.81
N ILE A 51 -3.15 -7.50 1.24
CA ILE A 51 -3.19 -6.07 0.92
C ILE A 51 -4.19 -5.82 -0.20
N LYS A 52 -4.21 -6.67 -1.25
CA LYS A 52 -5.19 -6.58 -2.33
C LYS A 52 -6.63 -6.68 -1.82
N ASP A 53 -6.90 -7.65 -0.95
CA ASP A 53 -8.23 -7.82 -0.35
C ASP A 53 -8.60 -6.61 0.51
N TYR A 54 -7.69 -6.13 1.35
CA TYR A 54 -7.91 -4.92 2.15
C TYR A 54 -8.21 -3.68 1.29
N CYS A 55 -7.41 -3.45 0.25
CA CYS A 55 -7.60 -2.35 -0.70
C CYS A 55 -8.97 -2.44 -1.41
N ARG A 56 -9.38 -3.65 -1.80
CA ARG A 56 -10.64 -3.90 -2.48
C ARG A 56 -11.84 -3.76 -1.55
N GLU A 57 -11.81 -4.39 -0.38
CA GLU A 57 -12.96 -4.48 0.55
C GLU A 57 -13.21 -3.18 1.31
N LYS A 58 -12.17 -2.51 1.81
CA LYS A 58 -12.35 -1.27 2.58
C LYS A 58 -12.49 -0.03 1.73
N HIS A 59 -11.79 0.02 0.60
CA HIS A 59 -11.58 1.26 -0.14
C HIS A 59 -11.92 1.17 -1.63
N GLY A 60 -12.27 -0.02 -2.16
CA GLY A 60 -12.60 -0.20 -3.57
C GLY A 60 -11.44 0.09 -4.54
N LEU A 61 -10.20 -0.07 -4.07
CA LEU A 61 -8.98 0.27 -4.81
C LEU A 61 -8.44 -0.95 -5.58
N GLU A 62 -7.99 -0.71 -6.79
CA GLU A 62 -7.25 -1.67 -7.61
C GLU A 62 -5.80 -1.78 -7.13
N PHE A 63 -5.26 -3.00 -7.14
CA PHE A 63 -3.91 -3.29 -6.64
C PHE A 63 -2.99 -3.71 -7.79
N GLN A 64 -1.90 -2.98 -8.01
CA GLN A 64 -0.88 -3.30 -9.01
C GLN A 64 0.49 -3.54 -8.38
N VAL A 65 1.12 -4.63 -8.78
CA VAL A 65 2.51 -4.95 -8.42
C VAL A 65 3.38 -4.74 -9.64
N ARG A 66 4.47 -3.97 -9.50
CA ARG A 66 5.55 -3.91 -10.49
C ARG A 66 6.87 -4.37 -9.84
N PHE A 67 7.63 -5.13 -10.62
CA PHE A 67 9.00 -5.53 -10.33
C PHE A 67 9.96 -4.61 -11.07
#